data_AF-A0A950VUH9-F1
#
_entry.id   AF-A0A950VUH9-F1
#
_cell.length_a   1.000
_cell.length_b   1.000
_cell.length_c   1.000
_cell.angle_alpha   90.00
_cell.angle_beta   90.00
_cell.angle_gamma   90.00
#
_symmetry.space_group_name_H-M   'P 1'
#
loop_
_entity.id
_entity.type
_entity.pdbx_description
1 polymer ?
#
loop_
_entity_poly.entity_id
_entity_poly.type
_entity_poly.pdbx_seq_one_letter_code
_entity_poly.pdbx_strand_id
1 'polypeptide(L)'
;MHNSLRVPLGALAAAVVLAVVTGLTVMARVGGDPALTELQIGATAWSLALGLFGLQGIVSVVVEGRQLAPSTIQPHLSNWVSAAITVLSVVLFGLAGGTGLAIVSGQPTALIGSAAGAGCLVLGLLLLFYKEAFVGHEAHLEPRYDGVPW
;
A
#
# COMPACT_ATOMS: atom_id res chain seq x y z
N MET A 1 20.21 -0.55 -15.02
CA MET A 1 18.87 -0.15 -15.49
C MET A 1 18.40 1.03 -14.64
N HIS A 2 17.84 2.08 -15.25
CA HIS A 2 17.27 3.21 -14.51
C HIS A 2 15.87 2.84 -13.99
N ASN A 3 15.53 3.19 -12.75
CA ASN A 3 14.16 3.05 -12.27
C ASN A 3 13.23 3.90 -13.13
N SER A 4 12.26 3.26 -13.78
CA SER A 4 11.32 3.89 -14.68
C SER A 4 10.25 4.64 -13.90
N LEU A 5 10.21 5.96 -14.04
CA LEU A 5 9.17 6.81 -13.45
C LEU A 5 7.78 6.57 -14.05
N ARG A 6 7.68 5.83 -15.18
CA ARG A 6 6.42 5.63 -15.90
C ARG A 6 5.40 4.80 -15.11
N VAL A 7 5.88 3.78 -14.40
CA VAL A 7 5.02 2.88 -13.60
C VAL A 7 4.39 3.60 -12.40
N PRO A 8 5.16 4.31 -11.54
CA PRO A 8 4.56 5.04 -10.43
C PRO A 8 3.68 6.21 -10.88
N LEU A 9 4.03 6.92 -11.97
CA LEU A 9 3.17 7.96 -12.55
C LEU A 9 1.86 7.38 -13.10
N GLY A 10 1.91 6.22 -13.76
CA GLY A 10 0.72 5.52 -14.25
C GLY A 10 -0.22 5.11 -13.11
N ALA A 11 0.35 4.58 -12.02
CA ALA A 11 -0.43 4.25 -10.82
C ALA A 11 -1.07 5.49 -10.18
N LEU A 12 -0.34 6.60 -10.09
CA LEU A 12 -0.84 7.86 -9.53
C LEU A 12 -1.94 8.47 -10.41
N ALA A 13 -1.79 8.41 -11.73
CA ALA A 13 -2.84 8.82 -12.67
C ALA A 13 -4.11 7.96 -12.52
N ALA A 14 -3.97 6.64 -12.44
CA ALA A 14 -5.09 5.73 -12.21
C ALA A 14 -5.79 6.00 -10.86
N ALA A 15 -5.00 6.28 -9.80
CA ALA A 15 -5.52 6.68 -8.50
C ALA A 15 -6.38 7.94 -8.58
N VAL A 16 -5.88 8.98 -9.27
CA VAL A 16 -6.60 10.25 -9.45
C VAL A 16 -7.88 10.04 -10.27
N VAL A 17 -7.82 9.28 -11.36
CA VAL A 17 -9.01 8.98 -12.18
C VAL A 17 -10.06 8.26 -11.35
N LEU A 18 -9.68 7.22 -10.58
CA LEU A 18 -10.61 6.52 -9.70
C LEU A 18 -11.20 7.45 -8.63
N ALA A 19 -10.40 8.32 -8.02
CA ALA A 19 -10.87 9.28 -7.02
C ALA A 19 -11.89 10.24 -7.62
N VAL A 20 -11.59 10.81 -8.79
CA VAL A 20 -12.48 11.75 -9.49
C VAL A 20 -13.78 11.08 -9.88
N VAL A 21 -13.73 9.89 -10.51
CA VAL A 21 -14.92 9.14 -10.89
C VAL A 21 -15.76 8.80 -9.67
N THR A 22 -15.15 8.31 -8.59
CA THR A 22 -15.87 7.99 -7.35
C THR A 22 -16.50 9.25 -6.75
N GLY A 23 -15.77 10.36 -6.69
CA GLY A 23 -16.29 11.65 -6.21
C GLY A 23 -17.47 12.17 -7.03
N LEU A 24 -17.40 12.07 -8.36
CA LEU A 24 -18.51 12.44 -9.24
C LEU A 24 -19.74 11.54 -9.03
N THR A 25 -19.57 10.23 -8.85
CA THR A 25 -20.70 9.33 -8.58
C THR A 25 -21.37 9.61 -7.24
N VAL A 26 -20.58 10.00 -6.22
CA VAL A 26 -21.10 10.40 -4.91
C VAL A 26 -21.85 11.73 -5.01
N MET A 27 -21.29 12.74 -5.70
CA MET A 27 -21.96 14.03 -5.91
C MET A 27 -23.27 13.90 -6.70
N ALA A 28 -23.29 13.01 -7.69
CA ALA A 28 -24.47 12.70 -8.49
C ALA A 28 -25.50 11.80 -7.76
N ARG A 29 -25.25 11.42 -6.50
CA ARG A 29 -26.08 10.51 -5.69
C ARG A 29 -26.40 9.18 -6.39
N VAL A 30 -25.46 8.69 -7.19
CA VAL A 30 -25.57 7.38 -7.85
C VAL A 30 -25.50 6.32 -6.76
N GLY A 31 -26.63 5.66 -6.48
CA GLY A 31 -26.78 4.71 -5.37
C GLY A 31 -27.92 5.03 -4.40
N GLY A 32 -28.52 6.23 -4.46
CA GLY A 32 -29.77 6.60 -3.78
C GLY A 32 -29.72 6.74 -2.25
N ASP A 33 -28.79 6.06 -1.57
CA ASP A 33 -28.64 6.06 -0.12
C ASP A 33 -27.60 7.06 0.40
N PRO A 34 -27.68 7.48 1.67
CA PRO A 34 -26.67 8.36 2.29
C PRO A 34 -25.35 7.64 2.60
N ALA A 35 -25.30 6.31 2.49
CA ALA A 35 -24.09 5.51 2.69
C ALA A 35 -23.40 5.23 1.34
N LEU A 36 -22.06 5.19 1.33
CA LEU A 36 -21.31 4.79 0.13
C LEU A 36 -21.68 3.35 -0.26
N THR A 37 -21.88 3.13 -1.54
CA THR A 37 -22.06 1.78 -2.10
C THR A 37 -20.76 0.97 -1.97
N GLU A 38 -20.86 -0.36 -1.91
CA GLU A 38 -19.70 -1.26 -1.85
C GLU A 38 -18.69 -0.98 -2.97
N LEU A 39 -19.19 -0.63 -4.17
CA LEU A 39 -18.36 -0.25 -5.32
C LEU A 39 -17.60 1.06 -5.08
N GLN A 40 -18.25 2.08 -4.50
CA GLN A 40 -17.62 3.35 -4.16
C GLN A 40 -16.57 3.19 -3.06
N ILE A 41 -16.83 2.32 -2.08
CA ILE A 41 -15.87 1.97 -1.01
C ILE A 41 -14.66 1.25 -1.62
N GLY A 42 -14.89 0.26 -2.48
CA GLY A 42 -13.83 -0.46 -3.18
C GLY A 42 -13.00 0.47 -4.07
N ALA A 43 -13.63 1.38 -4.80
CA ALA A 43 -12.96 2.34 -5.67
C ALA A 43 -12.14 3.38 -4.87
N THR A 44 -12.64 3.86 -3.73
CA THR A 44 -11.84 4.74 -2.85
C THR A 44 -10.64 3.99 -2.25
N ALA A 45 -10.82 2.75 -1.80
CA ALA A 45 -9.72 1.94 -1.29
C ALA A 45 -8.64 1.69 -2.36
N TRP A 46 -9.04 1.36 -3.59
CA TRP A 46 -8.11 1.18 -4.71
C TRP A 46 -7.41 2.47 -5.12
N SER A 47 -8.13 3.59 -5.14
CA SER A 47 -7.53 4.91 -5.39
C SER A 47 -6.43 5.23 -4.37
N LEU A 48 -6.71 5.01 -3.08
CA LEU A 48 -5.73 5.23 -2.02
C LEU A 48 -4.52 4.30 -2.15
N ALA A 49 -4.76 3.00 -2.41
CA ALA A 49 -3.67 2.03 -2.58
C ALA A 49 -2.76 2.39 -3.76
N LEU A 50 -3.33 2.72 -4.91
CA LEU A 50 -2.58 3.14 -6.10
C LEU A 50 -1.86 4.48 -5.88
N GLY A 51 -2.47 5.41 -5.15
CA GLY A 51 -1.87 6.69 -4.80
C GLY A 51 -0.65 6.52 -3.91
N LEU A 52 -0.77 5.70 -2.85
CA LEU A 52 0.35 5.37 -1.96
C LEU A 52 1.47 4.65 -2.71
N PHE A 53 1.15 3.67 -3.55
CA PHE A 53 2.14 2.96 -4.38
C PHE A 53 2.85 3.91 -5.35
N GLY A 54 2.11 4.76 -6.06
CA GLY A 54 2.69 5.74 -6.97
C GLY A 54 3.61 6.74 -6.26
N LEU A 55 3.18 7.23 -5.09
CA LEU A 55 3.96 8.19 -4.31
C LEU A 55 5.23 7.55 -3.71
N GLN A 56 5.15 6.32 -3.20
CA GLN A 56 6.31 5.54 -2.75
C GLN A 56 7.29 5.28 -3.90
N GLY A 57 6.80 4.93 -5.08
CA GLY A 57 7.65 4.72 -6.25
C GLY A 57 8.35 6.00 -6.73
N ILE A 58 7.68 7.15 -6.68
CA ILE A 58 8.32 8.45 -6.98
C ILE A 58 9.40 8.76 -5.94
N VAL A 59 9.11 8.58 -4.65
CA VAL A 59 10.08 8.81 -3.57
C VAL A 59 11.30 7.90 -3.72
N SER A 60 11.10 6.62 -4.02
CA SER A 60 12.21 5.69 -4.32
C SER A 60 13.04 6.18 -5.49
N VAL A 61 12.44 6.60 -6.62
CA VAL A 61 13.20 7.14 -7.76
C VAL A 61 13.98 8.40 -7.39
N VAL A 62 13.35 9.33 -6.66
CA VAL A 62 13.95 10.63 -6.29
C VAL A 62 15.06 10.48 -5.26
N VAL A 63 14.89 9.61 -4.27
CA VAL A 63 15.83 9.41 -3.17
C VAL A 63 16.96 8.46 -3.57
N GLU A 64 16.64 7.34 -4.23
CA GLU A 64 17.62 6.30 -4.52
C GLU A 64 18.42 6.62 -5.77
N GLY A 65 17.88 7.39 -6.74
CA GLY A 65 18.57 8.23 -7.72
C GLY A 65 19.78 7.66 -8.49
N ARG A 66 20.13 6.39 -8.36
CA ARG A 66 21.41 5.84 -8.77
C ARG A 66 21.29 4.38 -9.18
N GLN A 67 22.23 4.00 -10.04
CA GLN A 67 22.44 2.64 -10.51
C GLN A 67 22.37 1.65 -9.35
N LEU A 68 21.49 0.65 -9.47
CA LEU A 68 21.55 -0.58 -8.69
C LEU A 68 22.94 -1.20 -8.92
N ALA A 69 23.88 -0.88 -8.03
CA ALA A 69 25.16 -1.56 -7.98
C ALA A 69 24.90 -2.93 -7.35
N PRO A 70 25.41 -4.03 -7.95
CA PRO A 70 25.28 -5.36 -7.37
C PRO A 70 25.98 -5.32 -6.01
N SER A 71 25.17 -5.23 -4.97
CA SER A 71 25.59 -5.19 -3.58
C SER A 71 24.51 -5.87 -2.77
N THR A 72 24.94 -6.68 -1.83
CA THR A 72 24.07 -7.32 -0.85
C THR A 72 24.02 -6.40 0.36
N ILE A 73 22.88 -5.76 0.60
CA ILE A 73 22.66 -5.04 1.85
C ILE A 73 22.12 -6.05 2.85
N GLN A 74 22.90 -6.31 3.90
CA GLN A 74 22.50 -7.23 4.96
C GLN A 74 21.26 -6.70 5.71
N PRO A 75 20.35 -7.58 6.13
CA PRO A 75 19.18 -7.18 6.90
C PRO A 75 19.60 -6.51 8.22
N HIS A 76 18.94 -5.42 8.58
CA HIS A 76 19.27 -4.63 9.77
C HIS A 76 18.21 -4.82 10.87
N LEU A 77 18.39 -5.87 11.67
CA LEU A 77 17.54 -6.11 12.84
C LEU A 77 18.00 -5.23 14.01
N SER A 78 17.31 -4.10 14.22
CA SER A 78 17.51 -3.25 15.40
C SER A 78 16.43 -3.50 16.47
N ASN A 79 16.76 -3.23 17.74
CA ASN A 79 15.80 -3.33 18.85
C ASN A 79 14.53 -2.49 18.62
N TRP A 80 14.67 -1.35 17.95
CA TRP A 80 13.55 -0.47 17.59
C TRP A 80 12.62 -1.08 16.54
N VAL A 81 13.17 -1.72 15.51
CA VAL A 81 12.37 -2.38 14.45
C VAL A 81 11.63 -3.59 15.04
N SER A 82 12.28 -4.37 15.90
CA SER A 82 11.64 -5.49 16.61
C SER A 82 10.48 -5.04 17.51
N ALA A 83 10.68 -3.94 18.26
CA ALA A 83 9.63 -3.34 19.07
C ALA A 83 8.46 -2.83 18.21
N ALA A 84 8.73 -2.18 17.07
CA ALA A 84 7.71 -1.71 16.15
C ALA A 84 6.86 -2.86 15.59
N ILE A 85 7.49 -3.97 15.16
CA ILE A 85 6.78 -5.16 14.68
C ILE A 85 5.86 -5.73 15.76
N THR A 86 6.33 -5.81 17.01
CA THR A 86 5.53 -6.34 18.13
C THR A 86 4.32 -5.45 18.41
N VAL A 87 4.51 -4.13 18.50
CA VAL A 87 3.41 -3.18 18.73
C VAL A 87 2.38 -3.24 17.59
N LEU A 88 2.84 -3.23 16.33
CA LEU A 88 1.96 -3.31 15.17
C LEU A 88 1.20 -4.63 15.12
N SER A 89 1.82 -5.75 15.52
CA SER A 89 1.15 -7.06 15.61
C SER A 89 -0.01 -7.05 16.61
N VAL A 90 0.21 -6.45 17.80
CA VAL A 90 -0.83 -6.31 18.83
C VAL A 90 -1.97 -5.41 18.36
N VAL A 91 -1.64 -4.28 17.72
CA VAL A 91 -2.63 -3.36 17.15
C VAL A 91 -3.44 -4.05 16.04
N LEU A 92 -2.78 -4.81 15.16
CA LEU A 92 -3.45 -5.53 14.08
C LEU A 92 -4.41 -6.59 14.64
N PHE A 93 -3.99 -7.33 15.67
CA PHE A 93 -4.84 -8.31 16.34
C PHE A 93 -6.07 -7.64 16.97
N GLY A 94 -5.88 -6.49 17.63
CA GLY A 94 -6.96 -5.68 18.19
C GLY A 94 -7.93 -5.18 17.12
N LEU A 95 -7.43 -4.67 15.99
CA LEU A 95 -8.25 -4.22 14.87
C LEU A 95 -9.02 -5.37 14.22
N ALA A 96 -8.40 -6.54 14.06
CA ALA A 96 -9.06 -7.73 13.50
C ALA A 96 -10.20 -8.20 14.42
N GLY A 97 -9.94 -8.33 15.72
CA GLY A 97 -10.96 -8.70 16.71
C GLY A 97 -12.07 -7.64 16.82
N GLY A 98 -11.71 -6.36 16.84
CA GLY A 98 -12.66 -5.25 16.87
C GLY A 98 -13.53 -5.18 15.62
N THR A 99 -12.97 -5.45 14.44
CA THR A 99 -13.73 -5.54 13.18
C THR A 99 -14.70 -6.71 13.22
N GLY A 100 -14.27 -7.89 13.70
CA GLY A 100 -15.15 -9.05 13.88
C GLY A 100 -16.32 -8.76 14.83
N LEU A 101 -16.05 -8.11 15.97
CA LEU A 101 -17.08 -7.69 16.91
C LEU A 101 -18.02 -6.64 16.32
N ALA A 102 -17.50 -5.67 15.55
CA ALA A 102 -18.30 -4.65 14.89
C ALA A 102 -19.28 -5.25 13.86
N ILE A 103 -18.86 -6.29 13.14
CA ILE A 103 -19.71 -7.04 12.22
C ILE A 103 -20.82 -7.77 12.97
N VAL A 104 -20.48 -8.54 14.02
CA VAL A 104 -21.47 -9.32 14.80
C VAL A 104 -22.48 -8.41 15.51
N SER A 105 -22.05 -7.23 15.95
CA SER A 105 -22.91 -6.25 16.63
C SER A 105 -23.68 -5.33 15.68
N GLY A 106 -23.59 -5.52 14.36
CA GLY A 106 -24.35 -4.75 13.38
C GLY A 106 -23.98 -3.26 13.33
N GLN A 107 -22.71 -2.92 13.61
CA GLN A 107 -22.24 -1.54 13.57
C GLN A 107 -22.33 -0.96 12.14
N PRO A 108 -22.36 0.38 12.01
CA PRO A 108 -22.40 1.04 10.71
C PRO A 108 -21.24 0.59 9.81
N THR A 109 -21.53 0.40 8.52
CA THR A 109 -20.55 -0.04 7.51
C THR A 109 -19.34 0.88 7.41
N ALA A 110 -19.53 2.18 7.66
CA ALA A 110 -18.42 3.15 7.73
C ALA A 110 -17.42 2.84 8.85
N LEU A 111 -17.91 2.41 10.03
CA LEU A 111 -17.05 2.04 11.16
C LEU A 111 -16.26 0.76 10.83
N ILE A 112 -16.94 -0.25 10.29
CA ILE A 112 -16.33 -1.52 9.87
C ILE A 112 -15.28 -1.29 8.78
N GLY A 113 -15.61 -0.49 7.77
CA GLY A 113 -14.71 -0.13 6.68
C GLY A 113 -13.49 0.67 7.16
N SER A 114 -13.67 1.59 8.11
CA SER A 114 -12.56 2.34 8.69
C SER A 114 -11.60 1.47 9.52
N ALA A 115 -12.14 0.53 10.30
CA ALA A 115 -11.35 -0.41 11.08
C ALA A 115 -10.59 -1.40 10.18
N ALA A 116 -11.24 -1.92 9.14
CA ALA A 116 -10.61 -2.78 8.15
C ALA A 116 -9.51 -2.05 7.36
N GLY A 117 -9.77 -0.80 6.93
CA GLY A 117 -8.79 0.05 6.26
C GLY A 117 -7.57 0.34 7.15
N ALA A 118 -7.78 0.65 8.42
CA ALA A 118 -6.70 0.80 9.40
C ALA A 118 -5.90 -0.50 9.56
N GLY A 119 -6.57 -1.65 9.58
CA GLY A 119 -5.93 -2.97 9.61
C GLY A 119 -5.01 -3.21 8.41
N CYS A 120 -5.48 -2.90 7.19
CA CYS A 120 -4.67 -3.01 5.98
C CYS A 120 -3.43 -2.10 6.02
N LEU A 121 -3.56 -0.88 6.55
CA LEU A 121 -2.42 0.03 6.74
C LEU A 121 -1.40 -0.53 7.73
N VAL A 122 -1.85 -1.03 8.88
CA VAL A 122 -0.99 -1.64 9.90
C VAL A 122 -0.29 -2.87 9.34
N LEU A 123 -0.99 -3.71 8.58
CA LEU A 123 -0.42 -4.87 7.91
C LEU A 123 0.66 -4.45 6.89
N GLY A 124 0.39 -3.42 6.06
CA GLY A 124 1.38 -2.88 5.12
C GLY A 124 2.64 -2.37 5.82
N LEU A 125 2.48 -1.65 6.94
CA LEU A 125 3.60 -1.19 7.76
C LEU A 125 4.41 -2.36 8.34
N LEU A 126 3.71 -3.40 8.79
CA LEU A 126 4.32 -4.59 9.36
C LEU A 126 5.12 -5.37 8.31
N LEU A 127 4.62 -5.49 7.09
CA LEU A 127 5.35 -6.09 5.96
C LEU A 127 6.59 -5.27 5.58
N LEU A 128 6.50 -3.94 5.63
CA LEU A 128 7.63 -3.06 5.37
C LEU A 128 8.74 -3.25 6.42
N PHE A 129 8.39 -3.23 7.71
CA PHE A 129 9.36 -3.49 8.78
C PHE A 129 9.89 -4.91 8.76
N TYR A 130 9.06 -5.90 8.41
CA TYR A 130 9.50 -7.28 8.23
C TYR A 130 10.53 -7.40 7.10
N LYS A 131 10.27 -6.76 5.96
CA LYS A 131 11.23 -6.70 4.84
C LYS A 131 12.55 -6.10 5.30
N GLU A 132 12.52 -4.97 5.99
CA GLU A 132 13.75 -4.30 6.46
C GLU A 132 14.53 -5.13 7.50
N ALA A 133 13.80 -5.82 8.38
CA ALA A 133 14.36 -6.62 9.47
C ALA A 133 14.96 -7.95 9.04
N PHE A 134 14.35 -8.60 8.03
CA PHE A 134 14.60 -10.02 7.73
C PHE A 134 14.97 -10.30 6.28
N VAL A 135 14.66 -9.40 5.34
CA VAL A 135 14.92 -9.62 3.90
C VAL A 135 16.11 -8.76 3.49
N GLY A 136 17.23 -9.42 3.17
CA GLY A 136 18.38 -8.76 2.55
C GLY A 136 17.99 -8.21 1.18
N HIS A 137 18.50 -7.02 0.85
CA HIS A 137 18.32 -6.47 -0.49
C HIS A 137 19.42 -7.02 -1.39
N GLU A 138 19.03 -7.79 -2.39
CA GLU A 138 19.93 -8.28 -3.44
C GLU A 138 19.54 -7.64 -4.77
N ALA A 139 20.41 -6.78 -5.29
CA ALA A 139 20.30 -6.27 -6.65
C ALA A 139 20.85 -7.31 -7.62
N HIS A 140 20.01 -8.22 -8.10
CA HIS A 140 20.39 -9.12 -9.19
C HIS A 140 20.34 -8.38 -10.53
N LEU A 141 21.48 -8.26 -11.18
CA LEU A 141 21.56 -7.88 -12.59
C LEU A 141 21.50 -9.17 -13.40
N GLU A 142 20.29 -9.60 -13.76
CA GLU A 142 20.13 -10.73 -14.67
C GLU A 142 20.43 -10.25 -16.10
N PRO A 143 21.44 -10.83 -16.79
CA PRO A 143 21.76 -10.43 -18.14
C PRO A 143 20.60 -10.78 -19.08
N ARG A 144 20.17 -9.78 -19.85
CA ARG A 144 19.07 -9.92 -20.81
C ARG A 144 19.55 -10.76 -22.01
N TYR A 145 19.03 -11.98 -22.15
CA TYR A 145 19.32 -12.89 -23.27
C TYR A 145 18.26 -12.81 -24.37
N ASP A 146 17.88 -11.62 -24.81
CA ASP A 146 16.91 -11.43 -25.90
C ASP A 146 17.55 -11.02 -27.24
N GLY A 147 18.88 -11.10 -27.34
CA GLY A 147 19.60 -10.88 -28.61
C GLY A 147 19.65 -9.42 -29.05
N VAL A 148 19.20 -8.49 -28.22
CA VAL A 148 19.26 -7.04 -28.49
C VAL A 148 20.60 -6.51 -27.91
N PRO A 149 21.49 -5.93 -28.72
CA PRO A 149 22.83 -5.55 -28.28
C PRO A 149 22.84 -4.21 -27.51
N TRP A 150 22.05 -4.10 -26.44
CA TRP A 150 21.94 -2.99 -25.47
C TRP A 150 20.61 -3.02 -24.70
#